data_AF-A0A1S1CBL4-F1
#
_entry.id   AF-A0A1S1CBL4-F1
#
_cell.length_a   1.000
_cell.length_b   1.000
_cell.length_c   1.000
_cell.angle_alpha   90.00
_cell.angle_beta   90.00
_cell.angle_gamma   90.00
#
_symmetry.space_group_name_H-M   'P 1'
#
loop_
_entity.id
_entity.type
_entity.pdbx_description
1 polymer ?
#
loop_
_entity_poly.entity_id
_entity_poly.type
_entity_poly.pdbx_seq_one_letter_code
_entity_poly.pdbx_strand_id
1 'polypeptide(L)'
;MKIAFRFEARSDTGLKRSKNDDSGYGGRFLAVVADGMGGHVGGDVASATTVLNLTPLDHPDFEDGTGSVYLADEIQSANLIINELAANDPQLAGMGTTCTALLIDGDCIELAHIGDSRAYRLRPGADGEFEQISTDHTFVQRLLNEGRITPQEAENHPHKNVIMRVLGDVDASPELELKTLDAVPGERWVLSSDGLDAVVSLSEIEQVMRSTDDLSEIADTLIAMTLERGAPDNVTVVSLQVIDREVLPVDEPVGPSSLPESALPDSIVAEQEVSTNTQKLPEVAATAEAAEAILGAHHDEDPEERYRRSLRRFRRARDFSGTLLHSGSGAVRHHIGTYDNAVDAALTNAAILRSELGSRPHQLVGAASVATETGMIPAVTSRTLEHRATVAQRVPLKVESDEAALPAELEELIAEDTEERSRPRSWPIRLFIALLVAAVLTLAAWTGLRYVERSYYVGESDGTVAVYNGIPHALGPIRLSHVVENTDIPTSELSDHTRSLLRNAITAKDLDDAHQIVSRLKTQADQTREKAEQAAASASASASASASPSSVAPSEAPTSGAPGSDSASPAPEQASSEAPAAVGGENNG
;
A
#
# COMPACT_ATOMS: atom_id res chain seq x y z
N MET A 1 1.37 -26.56 -25.44
CA MET A 1 -0.09 -26.65 -25.62
C MET A 1 -0.65 -25.23 -25.56
N LYS A 2 -0.63 -24.52 -26.69
CA LYS A 2 -1.03 -23.11 -26.72
C LYS A 2 -2.50 -22.98 -26.33
N ILE A 3 -2.78 -22.26 -25.27
CA ILE A 3 -4.14 -22.05 -24.74
C ILE A 3 -4.70 -20.68 -25.18
N ALA A 4 -5.99 -20.48 -24.92
CA ALA A 4 -6.69 -19.20 -25.02
C ALA A 4 -7.82 -19.15 -23.97
N PHE A 5 -8.36 -17.97 -23.70
CA PHE A 5 -9.59 -17.81 -22.93
C PHE A 5 -10.82 -17.79 -23.85
N ARG A 6 -11.90 -18.43 -23.40
CA ARG A 6 -13.26 -17.88 -23.54
C ARG A 6 -13.48 -16.92 -22.38
N PHE A 7 -14.23 -15.86 -22.62
CA PHE A 7 -14.47 -14.79 -21.64
C PHE A 7 -15.91 -14.31 -21.73
N GLU A 8 -16.44 -13.83 -20.61
CA GLU A 8 -17.60 -12.94 -20.54
C GLU A 8 -17.36 -11.92 -19.41
N ALA A 9 -17.71 -10.66 -19.64
CA ALA A 9 -17.52 -9.56 -18.70
C ALA A 9 -18.86 -8.84 -18.42
N ARG A 10 -19.10 -8.52 -17.14
CA ARG A 10 -20.24 -7.72 -16.68
C ARG A 10 -19.74 -6.65 -15.72
N SER A 11 -20.42 -5.51 -15.69
CA SER A 11 -20.18 -4.44 -14.72
C SER A 11 -21.47 -3.66 -14.49
N ASP A 12 -21.79 -3.38 -13.23
CA ASP A 12 -22.96 -2.61 -12.82
C ASP A 12 -22.53 -1.49 -11.84
N THR A 13 -23.28 -0.38 -11.83
CA THR A 13 -23.06 0.74 -10.91
C THR A 13 -23.45 0.39 -9.46
N GLY A 14 -24.26 -0.63 -9.26
CA GLY A 14 -24.83 -0.97 -7.97
C GLY A 14 -25.94 -0.01 -7.54
N LEU A 15 -26.37 -0.10 -6.28
CA LEU A 15 -27.57 0.57 -5.77
C LEU A 15 -27.25 1.68 -4.75
N LYS A 16 -25.99 2.15 -4.69
CA LYS A 16 -25.52 3.21 -3.79
C LYS A 16 -24.65 4.27 -4.47
N ARG A 17 -23.77 3.87 -5.41
CA ARG A 17 -22.93 4.79 -6.18
C ARG A 17 -23.77 5.51 -7.24
N SER A 18 -23.32 6.69 -7.67
CA SER A 18 -23.97 7.51 -8.71
C SER A 18 -23.28 7.42 -10.08
N LYS A 19 -22.11 6.79 -10.13
CA LYS A 19 -21.35 6.45 -11.32
C LYS A 19 -20.65 5.11 -11.10
N ASN A 20 -20.19 4.50 -12.18
CA ASN A 20 -19.36 3.31 -12.12
C ASN A 20 -17.89 3.73 -12.21
N ASP A 21 -17.13 3.50 -11.15
CA ASP A 21 -15.70 3.75 -11.08
C ASP A 21 -14.87 2.50 -11.45
N ASP A 22 -15.47 1.31 -11.53
CA ASP A 22 -14.80 0.08 -12.01
C ASP A 22 -14.51 0.12 -13.51
N SER A 23 -13.53 -0.68 -13.94
CA SER A 23 -13.32 -1.08 -15.33
C SER A 23 -12.98 -2.57 -15.44
N GLY A 24 -13.41 -3.23 -16.52
CA GLY A 24 -13.09 -4.63 -16.80
C GLY A 24 -12.85 -4.93 -18.28
N TYR A 25 -11.98 -5.91 -18.55
CA TYR A 25 -11.67 -6.41 -19.89
C TYR A 25 -11.63 -7.94 -19.91
N GLY A 26 -12.33 -8.54 -20.88
CA GLY A 26 -12.16 -9.93 -21.28
C GLY A 26 -11.63 -10.01 -22.71
N GLY A 27 -10.57 -10.79 -22.92
CA GLY A 27 -9.95 -11.02 -24.22
C GLY A 27 -9.44 -12.45 -24.35
N ARG A 28 -8.86 -12.81 -25.51
CA ARG A 28 -8.44 -14.19 -25.81
C ARG A 28 -7.17 -14.63 -25.07
N PHE A 29 -6.35 -13.69 -24.64
CA PHE A 29 -5.07 -13.91 -23.95
C PHE A 29 -4.93 -13.06 -22.69
N LEU A 30 -5.65 -11.94 -22.58
CA LEU A 30 -5.67 -11.06 -21.41
C LEU A 30 -7.07 -10.98 -20.78
N ALA A 31 -7.13 -10.96 -19.45
CA ALA A 31 -8.30 -10.51 -18.69
C ALA A 31 -7.87 -9.56 -17.57
N VAL A 32 -8.68 -8.53 -17.28
CA VAL A 32 -8.38 -7.50 -16.26
C VAL A 32 -9.66 -7.07 -15.53
N VAL A 33 -9.57 -6.88 -14.22
CA VAL A 33 -10.50 -6.06 -13.43
C VAL A 33 -9.70 -5.00 -12.66
N ALA A 34 -10.22 -3.77 -12.64
CA ALA A 34 -9.66 -2.63 -11.93
C ALA A 34 -10.78 -1.84 -11.25
N ASP A 35 -10.72 -1.73 -9.94
CA ASP A 35 -11.69 -1.02 -9.08
C ASP A 35 -11.15 0.40 -8.82
N GLY A 36 -11.95 1.41 -9.15
CA GLY A 36 -11.53 2.80 -9.21
C GLY A 36 -11.80 3.56 -7.91
N MET A 37 -10.75 4.06 -7.25
CA MET A 37 -10.88 4.87 -6.04
C MET A 37 -10.41 6.32 -6.27
N GLY A 38 -11.13 7.29 -5.71
CA GLY A 38 -10.74 8.69 -5.78
C GLY A 38 -11.81 9.66 -5.29
N GLY A 39 -11.57 10.95 -5.53
CA GLY A 39 -12.57 11.99 -5.33
C GLY A 39 -13.71 11.94 -6.36
N HIS A 40 -14.42 13.07 -6.48
CA HIS A 40 -15.65 13.19 -7.28
C HIS A 40 -15.52 12.75 -8.77
N VAL A 41 -14.30 12.71 -9.32
CA VAL A 41 -14.03 12.44 -10.75
C VAL A 41 -12.78 11.55 -10.98
N GLY A 42 -12.31 10.81 -9.96
CA GLY A 42 -11.00 10.15 -9.99
C GLY A 42 -10.97 8.66 -10.35
N GLY A 43 -11.87 7.85 -9.78
CA GLY A 43 -11.79 6.39 -9.84
C GLY A 43 -11.97 5.83 -11.25
N ASP A 44 -13.07 6.21 -11.90
CA ASP A 44 -13.38 6.02 -13.31
C ASP A 44 -12.23 6.36 -14.25
N VAL A 45 -11.52 7.47 -14.02
CA VAL A 45 -10.33 7.84 -14.83
C VAL A 45 -9.17 6.89 -14.57
N ALA A 46 -8.90 6.53 -13.30
CA ALA A 46 -7.80 5.64 -12.93
C ALA A 46 -7.99 4.19 -13.44
N SER A 47 -9.17 3.60 -13.20
CA SER A 47 -9.48 2.23 -13.64
C SER A 47 -9.50 2.10 -15.15
N ALA A 48 -10.10 3.08 -15.85
CA ALA A 48 -10.13 3.11 -17.32
C ALA A 48 -8.73 3.28 -17.89
N THR A 49 -7.88 4.11 -17.28
CA THR A 49 -6.47 4.25 -17.67
C THR A 49 -5.75 2.90 -17.59
N THR A 50 -5.83 2.21 -16.45
CA THR A 50 -5.18 0.91 -16.25
C THR A 50 -5.65 -0.14 -17.25
N VAL A 51 -6.97 -0.35 -17.36
CA VAL A 51 -7.53 -1.38 -18.25
C VAL A 51 -7.19 -1.10 -19.71
N LEU A 52 -7.43 0.13 -20.19
CA LEU A 52 -7.15 0.50 -21.59
C LEU A 52 -5.65 0.44 -21.92
N ASN A 53 -4.78 0.77 -20.96
CA ASN A 53 -3.33 0.69 -21.15
C ASN A 53 -2.83 -0.75 -21.26
N LEU A 54 -3.45 -1.71 -20.55
CA LEU A 54 -3.11 -3.13 -20.60
C LEU A 54 -3.58 -3.85 -21.86
N THR A 55 -4.65 -3.38 -22.51
CA THR A 55 -5.26 -4.08 -23.66
C THR A 55 -4.29 -4.48 -24.79
N PRO A 56 -3.19 -3.77 -25.13
CA PRO A 56 -2.27 -4.23 -26.18
C PRO A 56 -1.68 -5.64 -25.94
N LEU A 57 -1.56 -6.06 -24.67
CA LEU A 57 -1.06 -7.38 -24.26
C LEU A 57 -1.99 -8.54 -24.64
N ASP A 58 -3.24 -8.28 -25.07
CA ASP A 58 -4.18 -9.31 -25.54
C ASP A 58 -3.80 -9.83 -26.93
N HIS A 59 -2.66 -10.53 -27.00
CA HIS A 59 -2.09 -11.17 -28.17
C HIS A 59 -1.27 -12.41 -27.75
N PRO A 60 -1.05 -13.40 -28.62
CA PRO A 60 -0.32 -14.62 -28.28
C PRO A 60 1.20 -14.54 -28.50
N ASP A 61 1.71 -13.40 -28.98
CA ASP A 61 3.04 -13.30 -29.58
C ASP A 61 4.10 -12.78 -28.58
N PHE A 62 4.14 -13.43 -27.41
CA PHE A 62 5.24 -13.31 -26.45
C PHE A 62 6.36 -14.30 -26.79
N GLU A 63 7.60 -13.97 -26.41
CA GLU A 63 8.71 -14.94 -26.38
C GLU A 63 8.55 -15.77 -25.09
N ASP A 64 8.53 -17.11 -25.20
CA ASP A 64 8.10 -18.03 -24.12
C ASP A 64 8.69 -17.65 -22.73
N GLY A 65 7.83 -17.19 -21.80
CA GLY A 65 8.22 -16.78 -20.45
C GLY A 65 8.60 -15.29 -20.28
N THR A 66 8.25 -14.43 -21.23
CA THR A 66 8.44 -12.96 -21.14
C THR A 66 7.15 -12.19 -20.83
N GLY A 67 5.97 -12.82 -20.90
CA GLY A 67 4.67 -12.21 -20.68
C GLY A 67 4.53 -11.57 -19.30
N SER A 68 5.03 -12.21 -18.24
CA SER A 68 5.07 -11.63 -16.89
C SER A 68 5.87 -10.33 -16.80
N VAL A 69 6.90 -10.16 -17.64
CA VAL A 69 7.70 -8.93 -17.70
C VAL A 69 6.93 -7.80 -18.38
N TYR A 70 6.28 -8.07 -19.52
CA TYR A 70 5.44 -7.08 -20.20
C TYR A 70 4.21 -6.70 -19.37
N LEU A 71 3.58 -7.67 -18.68
CA LEU A 71 2.47 -7.43 -17.77
C LEU A 71 2.87 -6.51 -16.62
N ALA A 72 4.02 -6.76 -15.98
CA ALA A 72 4.53 -5.89 -14.92
C ALA A 72 4.92 -4.49 -15.41
N ASP A 73 5.58 -4.38 -16.57
CA ASP A 73 5.99 -3.08 -17.13
C ASP A 73 4.78 -2.22 -17.55
N GLU A 74 3.75 -2.81 -18.15
CA GLU A 74 2.55 -2.06 -18.59
C GLU A 74 1.61 -1.69 -17.42
N ILE A 75 1.64 -2.42 -16.29
CA ILE A 75 1.00 -1.99 -15.04
C ILE A 75 1.76 -0.79 -14.42
N GLN A 76 3.09 -0.80 -14.42
CA GLN A 76 3.89 0.34 -13.94
C GLN A 76 3.78 1.55 -14.89
N SER A 77 3.67 1.32 -16.19
CA SER A 77 3.32 2.30 -17.22
C SER A 77 1.97 2.96 -16.90
N ALA A 78 0.93 2.17 -16.61
CA ALA A 78 -0.36 2.71 -16.15
C ALA A 78 -0.23 3.54 -14.87
N ASN A 79 0.54 3.08 -13.88
CA ASN A 79 0.80 3.83 -12.64
C ASN A 79 1.42 5.22 -12.93
N LEU A 80 2.38 5.30 -13.86
CA LEU A 80 3.00 6.55 -14.28
C LEU A 80 2.02 7.48 -15.00
N ILE A 81 1.12 6.96 -15.82
CA ILE A 81 0.08 7.76 -16.49
C ILE A 81 -0.91 8.33 -15.46
N ILE A 82 -1.36 7.53 -14.49
CA ILE A 82 -2.27 7.97 -13.43
C ILE A 82 -1.62 9.06 -12.58
N ASN A 83 -0.34 8.90 -12.21
CA ASN A 83 0.44 9.93 -11.51
C ASN A 83 0.61 11.21 -12.35
N GLU A 84 0.85 11.12 -13.67
CA GLU A 84 0.93 12.29 -14.55
C GLU A 84 -0.43 13.01 -14.69
N LEU A 85 -1.54 12.28 -14.76
CA LEU A 85 -2.89 12.85 -14.79
C LEU A 85 -3.24 13.58 -13.48
N ALA A 86 -2.99 12.95 -12.33
CA ALA A 86 -3.23 13.54 -11.00
C ALA A 86 -2.36 14.79 -10.74
N ALA A 87 -1.12 14.82 -11.26
CA ALA A 87 -0.25 15.98 -11.18
C ALA A 87 -0.66 17.15 -12.11
N ASN A 88 -1.43 16.88 -13.17
CA ASN A 88 -1.85 17.88 -14.15
C ASN A 88 -3.25 18.46 -13.88
N ASP A 89 -4.22 17.68 -13.36
CA ASP A 89 -5.53 18.19 -12.91
C ASP A 89 -5.73 17.97 -11.40
N PRO A 90 -5.78 19.04 -10.58
CA PRO A 90 -6.09 18.96 -9.15
C PRO A 90 -7.44 18.32 -8.78
N GLN A 91 -8.36 18.11 -9.73
CA GLN A 91 -9.60 17.36 -9.52
C GLN A 91 -9.39 15.84 -9.49
N LEU A 92 -8.27 15.37 -10.05
CA LEU A 92 -7.84 13.97 -10.07
C LEU A 92 -6.84 13.65 -8.94
N ALA A 93 -6.47 14.63 -8.10
CA ALA A 93 -5.57 14.43 -6.98
C ALA A 93 -6.10 13.36 -6.00
N GLY A 94 -5.23 12.44 -5.57
CA GLY A 94 -5.60 11.30 -4.74
C GLY A 94 -6.41 10.20 -5.46
N MET A 95 -6.47 10.20 -6.79
CA MET A 95 -7.03 9.05 -7.52
C MET A 95 -6.07 7.85 -7.53
N GLY A 96 -6.66 6.66 -7.64
CA GLY A 96 -5.95 5.40 -7.77
C GLY A 96 -6.90 4.28 -8.17
N THR A 97 -6.35 3.08 -8.35
CA THR A 97 -7.14 1.91 -8.72
C THR A 97 -6.44 0.61 -8.30
N THR A 98 -7.23 -0.42 -8.05
CA THR A 98 -6.72 -1.80 -8.02
C THR A 98 -6.34 -2.25 -9.43
N CYS A 99 -5.67 -3.39 -9.55
CA CYS A 99 -5.50 -4.09 -10.81
C CYS A 99 -5.32 -5.57 -10.52
N THR A 100 -6.22 -6.40 -11.03
CA THR A 100 -6.09 -7.86 -11.03
C THR A 100 -6.18 -8.34 -12.47
N ALA A 101 -5.06 -8.83 -12.99
CA ALA A 101 -4.90 -9.22 -14.40
C ALA A 101 -4.39 -10.65 -14.53
N LEU A 102 -4.86 -11.34 -15.57
CA LEU A 102 -4.40 -12.65 -16.02
C LEU A 102 -3.95 -12.53 -17.48
N LEU A 103 -2.73 -12.99 -17.78
CA LEU A 103 -2.16 -13.00 -19.13
C LEU A 103 -1.70 -14.42 -19.50
N ILE A 104 -2.04 -14.90 -20.68
CA ILE A 104 -1.56 -16.18 -21.21
C ILE A 104 -0.16 -16.01 -21.81
N ASP A 105 0.81 -16.77 -21.32
CA ASP A 105 2.16 -16.91 -21.89
C ASP A 105 2.42 -18.39 -22.20
N GLY A 106 2.40 -18.73 -23.49
CA GLY A 106 2.57 -20.10 -24.00
C GLY A 106 1.51 -21.09 -23.51
N ASP A 107 1.84 -21.78 -22.43
CA ASP A 107 1.07 -22.84 -21.75
C ASP A 107 0.67 -22.45 -20.31
N CYS A 108 1.09 -21.26 -19.84
CA CYS A 108 0.90 -20.77 -18.47
C CYS A 108 -0.04 -19.56 -18.42
N ILE A 109 -0.53 -19.26 -17.22
CA ILE A 109 -1.19 -17.98 -16.91
C ILE A 109 -0.31 -17.18 -15.93
N GLU A 110 0.05 -15.97 -16.32
CA GLU A 110 0.74 -14.99 -15.49
C GLU A 110 -0.31 -14.10 -14.81
N LEU A 111 -0.43 -14.20 -13.48
CA LEU A 111 -1.20 -13.27 -12.66
C LEU A 111 -0.32 -12.06 -12.31
N ALA A 112 -0.89 -10.87 -12.44
CA ALA A 112 -0.43 -9.68 -11.74
C ALA A 112 -1.57 -9.05 -10.92
N HIS A 113 -1.32 -8.80 -9.63
CA HIS A 113 -2.33 -8.33 -8.69
C HIS A 113 -1.83 -7.20 -7.79
N ILE A 114 -2.68 -6.18 -7.61
CA ILE A 114 -2.56 -5.14 -6.60
C ILE A 114 -3.94 -4.60 -6.20
N GLY A 115 -4.24 -4.59 -4.89
CA GLY A 115 -5.50 -4.08 -4.34
C GLY A 115 -6.25 -5.20 -3.64
N ASP A 116 -7.57 -5.15 -3.62
CA ASP A 116 -8.45 -6.16 -3.02
C ASP A 116 -9.54 -6.71 -3.95
N SER A 117 -9.55 -6.28 -5.21
CA SER A 117 -10.21 -6.98 -6.32
C SER A 117 -9.57 -8.36 -6.55
N ARG A 118 -10.37 -9.43 -6.71
CA ARG A 118 -9.89 -10.81 -6.54
C ARG A 118 -9.81 -11.61 -7.83
N ALA A 119 -9.07 -12.72 -7.76
CA ALA A 119 -8.99 -13.77 -8.76
C ALA A 119 -9.31 -15.14 -8.14
N TYR A 120 -10.33 -15.80 -8.68
CA TYR A 120 -10.79 -17.14 -8.29
C TYR A 120 -10.53 -18.15 -9.39
N ARG A 121 -10.07 -19.36 -9.03
CA ARG A 121 -9.81 -20.48 -9.95
C ARG A 121 -10.62 -21.70 -9.54
N LEU A 122 -11.31 -22.32 -10.49
CA LEU A 122 -11.96 -23.62 -10.38
C LEU A 122 -11.32 -24.58 -11.39
N ARG A 123 -10.66 -25.63 -10.89
CA ARG A 123 -10.04 -26.68 -11.72
C ARG A 123 -11.10 -27.59 -12.33
N PRO A 124 -10.84 -28.23 -13.50
CA PRO A 124 -11.87 -28.96 -14.24
C PRO A 124 -12.31 -30.24 -13.53
N GLY A 125 -13.59 -30.58 -13.69
CA GLY A 125 -14.23 -31.76 -13.10
C GLY A 125 -15.10 -31.46 -11.89
N ALA A 126 -16.02 -32.36 -11.55
CA ALA A 126 -17.01 -32.14 -10.48
C ALA A 126 -16.36 -31.87 -9.12
N ASP A 127 -15.34 -32.66 -8.78
CA ASP A 127 -14.54 -32.53 -7.55
C ASP A 127 -13.30 -31.63 -7.73
N GLY A 128 -13.25 -30.81 -8.79
CA GLY A 128 -12.12 -29.93 -9.09
C GLY A 128 -11.92 -28.88 -8.00
N GLU A 129 -10.66 -28.61 -7.64
CA GLU A 129 -10.28 -27.67 -6.57
C GLU A 129 -10.74 -26.23 -6.89
N PHE A 130 -11.28 -25.54 -5.88
CA PHE A 130 -11.66 -24.12 -5.94
C PHE A 130 -10.79 -23.31 -4.97
N GLU A 131 -10.20 -22.23 -5.45
CA GLU A 131 -9.16 -21.48 -4.73
C GLU A 131 -9.24 -19.98 -5.04
N GLN A 132 -9.05 -19.13 -4.02
CA GLN A 132 -8.71 -17.71 -4.23
C GLN A 132 -7.21 -17.59 -4.47
N ILE A 133 -6.84 -17.08 -5.64
CA ILE A 133 -5.45 -17.03 -6.12
C ILE A 133 -4.76 -15.72 -5.75
N SER A 134 -5.49 -14.60 -5.68
CA SER A 134 -4.99 -13.27 -5.31
C SER A 134 -4.92 -13.07 -3.79
N THR A 135 -3.91 -12.37 -3.29
CA THR A 135 -3.78 -12.05 -1.86
C THR A 135 -4.17 -10.60 -1.56
N ASP A 136 -5.41 -10.37 -1.08
CA ASP A 136 -5.94 -9.05 -0.71
C ASP A 136 -4.89 -8.12 -0.06
N HIS A 137 -4.58 -6.99 -0.69
CA HIS A 137 -3.68 -5.98 -0.13
C HIS A 137 -4.39 -5.05 0.87
N THR A 138 -5.20 -5.60 1.78
CA THR A 138 -5.93 -4.86 2.82
C THR A 138 -5.21 -4.83 4.17
N PHE A 139 -5.61 -3.89 5.03
CA PHE A 139 -5.16 -3.82 6.42
C PHE A 139 -5.52 -5.09 7.21
N VAL A 140 -6.70 -5.68 6.96
CA VAL A 140 -7.10 -6.93 7.63
C VAL A 140 -6.32 -8.14 7.15
N GLN A 141 -6.04 -8.27 5.84
CA GLN A 141 -5.19 -9.37 5.36
C GLN A 141 -3.77 -9.26 5.92
N ARG A 142 -3.25 -8.04 6.09
CA ARG A 142 -1.99 -7.84 6.82
C ARG A 142 -2.08 -8.32 8.27
N LEU A 143 -3.17 -8.04 9.00
CA LEU A 143 -3.35 -8.53 10.38
C LEU A 143 -3.51 -10.06 10.46
N LEU A 144 -4.15 -10.69 9.46
CA LEU A 144 -4.21 -12.14 9.31
C LEU A 144 -2.81 -12.73 9.08
N ASN A 145 -2.05 -12.17 8.14
CA ASN A 145 -0.68 -12.59 7.82
C ASN A 145 0.30 -12.38 9.00
N GLU A 146 0.09 -11.35 9.83
CA GLU A 146 0.82 -11.13 11.08
C GLU A 146 0.34 -12.03 12.25
N GLY A 147 -0.71 -12.84 12.06
CA GLY A 147 -1.28 -13.73 13.09
C GLY A 147 -1.97 -13.00 14.24
N ARG A 148 -2.46 -11.78 13.99
CA ARG A 148 -2.96 -10.85 15.02
C ARG A 148 -4.48 -10.83 15.17
N ILE A 149 -5.20 -11.33 14.17
CA ILE A 149 -6.66 -11.57 14.18
C ILE A 149 -6.95 -12.92 13.52
N THR A 150 -8.13 -13.47 13.77
CA THR A 150 -8.69 -14.64 13.08
C THR A 150 -9.49 -14.25 11.83
N PRO A 151 -9.74 -15.16 10.88
CA PRO A 151 -10.58 -14.86 9.70
C PRO A 151 -11.96 -14.31 10.06
N GLN A 152 -12.59 -14.87 11.10
CA GLN A 152 -13.92 -14.44 11.57
C GLN A 152 -13.92 -13.03 12.17
N GLU A 153 -12.78 -12.59 12.73
CA GLU A 153 -12.59 -11.22 13.19
C GLU A 153 -12.33 -10.25 12.02
N ALA A 154 -11.67 -10.71 10.95
CA ALA A 154 -11.40 -9.91 9.75
C ALA A 154 -12.67 -9.52 8.98
N GLU A 155 -13.60 -10.47 8.78
CA GLU A 155 -14.91 -10.26 8.14
C GLU A 155 -15.73 -9.12 8.78
N ASN A 156 -15.57 -8.95 10.10
CA ASN A 156 -16.31 -8.04 10.95
C ASN A 156 -15.48 -6.82 11.41
N HIS A 157 -14.26 -6.65 10.89
CA HIS A 157 -13.32 -5.63 11.35
C HIS A 157 -13.70 -4.22 10.85
N PRO A 158 -13.68 -3.16 11.69
CA PRO A 158 -14.04 -1.80 11.30
C PRO A 158 -13.20 -1.17 10.18
N HIS A 159 -12.06 -1.76 9.87
CA HIS A 159 -11.12 -1.30 8.83
C HIS A 159 -10.83 -2.42 7.83
N LYS A 160 -11.84 -3.17 7.39
CA LYS A 160 -11.66 -4.24 6.40
C LYS A 160 -11.43 -3.70 4.98
N ASN A 161 -12.27 -2.78 4.50
CA ASN A 161 -12.10 -2.04 3.23
C ASN A 161 -10.98 -0.96 3.31
N VAL A 162 -9.91 -1.17 4.08
CA VAL A 162 -8.76 -0.26 4.11
C VAL A 162 -7.64 -0.88 3.29
N ILE A 163 -7.57 -0.47 2.03
CA ILE A 163 -6.55 -0.91 1.07
C ILE A 163 -5.19 -0.31 1.47
N MET A 164 -4.13 -1.12 1.34
CA MET A 164 -2.75 -0.80 1.72
C MET A 164 -1.80 -0.66 0.52
N ARG A 165 -2.20 -1.12 -0.67
CA ARG A 165 -1.49 -0.96 -1.95
C ARG A 165 -2.49 -0.77 -3.09
N VAL A 166 -2.32 0.28 -3.88
CA VAL A 166 -3.06 0.56 -5.14
C VAL A 166 -2.11 1.19 -6.16
N LEU A 167 -2.51 1.25 -7.43
CA LEU A 167 -1.91 2.15 -8.40
C LEU A 167 -2.43 3.59 -8.14
N GLY A 168 -1.61 4.62 -8.36
CA GLY A 168 -2.04 6.03 -8.33
C GLY A 168 -1.16 6.96 -7.50
N ASP A 169 -1.73 8.09 -7.08
CA ASP A 169 -1.10 9.28 -6.48
C ASP A 169 -0.57 9.07 -5.02
N VAL A 170 -0.23 7.83 -4.66
CA VAL A 170 0.19 7.41 -3.31
C VAL A 170 1.57 6.74 -3.32
N ASP A 171 1.89 5.95 -4.36
CA ASP A 171 3.21 5.35 -4.55
C ASP A 171 3.62 5.42 -6.04
N ALA A 172 4.82 5.92 -6.29
CA ALA A 172 5.39 6.03 -7.63
C ALA A 172 5.95 4.71 -8.17
N SER A 173 6.11 3.68 -7.33
CA SER A 173 6.67 2.38 -7.71
C SER A 173 6.06 1.24 -6.86
N PRO A 174 4.72 1.02 -6.91
CA PRO A 174 4.04 0.05 -6.07
C PRO A 174 4.51 -1.39 -6.31
N GLU A 175 4.51 -2.17 -5.23
CA GLU A 175 4.91 -3.58 -5.24
C GLU A 175 3.74 -4.47 -5.68
N LEU A 176 3.87 -5.10 -6.86
CA LEU A 176 2.87 -6.00 -7.45
C LEU A 176 3.05 -7.44 -6.93
N GLU A 177 1.95 -8.13 -6.66
CA GLU A 177 1.97 -9.60 -6.53
C GLU A 177 2.00 -10.21 -7.93
N LEU A 178 3.06 -10.96 -8.25
CA LEU A 178 3.22 -11.67 -9.53
C LEU A 178 3.28 -13.19 -9.28
N LYS A 179 2.50 -13.97 -10.05
CA LYS A 179 2.48 -15.45 -9.95
C LYS A 179 2.35 -16.08 -11.35
N THR A 180 3.33 -16.89 -11.73
CA THR A 180 3.22 -17.82 -12.87
C THR A 180 2.48 -19.07 -12.44
N LEU A 181 1.41 -19.42 -13.15
CA LEU A 181 0.46 -20.46 -12.76
C LEU A 181 0.26 -21.48 -13.88
N ASP A 182 0.05 -22.74 -13.48
CA ASP A 182 -0.23 -23.83 -14.38
C ASP A 182 -1.69 -23.78 -14.85
N ALA A 183 -1.92 -23.83 -16.16
CA ALA A 183 -3.24 -23.70 -16.76
C ALA A 183 -3.67 -25.00 -17.44
N VAL A 184 -4.89 -25.46 -17.17
CA VAL A 184 -5.43 -26.71 -17.74
C VAL A 184 -6.74 -26.42 -18.48
N PRO A 185 -6.87 -26.75 -19.78
CA PRO A 185 -8.11 -26.57 -20.51
C PRO A 185 -9.34 -27.19 -19.82
N GLY A 186 -10.41 -26.41 -19.74
CA GLY A 186 -11.61 -26.71 -18.97
C GLY A 186 -11.62 -26.09 -17.57
N GLU A 187 -10.49 -25.62 -17.03
CA GLU A 187 -10.51 -24.79 -15.81
C GLU A 187 -11.21 -23.46 -16.07
N ARG A 188 -11.88 -22.94 -15.04
CA ARG A 188 -12.70 -21.72 -15.11
C ARG A 188 -12.24 -20.74 -14.05
N TRP A 189 -12.30 -19.45 -14.38
CA TRP A 189 -11.84 -18.36 -13.52
C TRP A 189 -12.92 -17.30 -13.37
N VAL A 190 -12.89 -16.57 -12.26
CA VAL A 190 -13.66 -15.33 -12.05
C VAL A 190 -12.72 -14.27 -11.49
N LEU A 191 -12.71 -13.09 -12.12
CA LEU A 191 -12.12 -11.88 -11.54
C LEU A 191 -13.25 -10.97 -11.03
N SER A 192 -13.07 -10.33 -9.87
CA SER A 192 -14.10 -9.49 -9.22
C SER A 192 -13.57 -8.18 -8.62
N SER A 193 -14.38 -7.12 -8.60
CA SER A 193 -14.19 -5.93 -7.75
C SER A 193 -14.82 -6.11 -6.35
N ASP A 194 -14.52 -5.22 -5.39
CA ASP A 194 -14.85 -5.43 -3.97
C ASP A 194 -16.36 -5.56 -3.72
N GLY A 195 -17.21 -4.94 -4.57
CA GLY A 195 -18.66 -4.94 -4.40
C GLY A 195 -19.34 -6.30 -4.59
N LEU A 196 -18.72 -7.27 -5.29
CA LEU A 196 -19.16 -8.67 -5.26
C LEU A 196 -18.88 -9.26 -3.88
N ASP A 197 -17.61 -9.18 -3.49
CA ASP A 197 -17.01 -9.77 -2.30
C ASP A 197 -17.52 -9.17 -0.98
N ALA A 198 -18.12 -7.99 -1.03
CA ALA A 198 -18.80 -7.33 0.06
C ALA A 198 -20.12 -8.01 0.47
N VAL A 199 -20.78 -8.77 -0.43
CA VAL A 199 -22.12 -9.35 -0.21
C VAL A 199 -22.32 -10.79 -0.69
N VAL A 200 -21.47 -11.33 -1.57
CA VAL A 200 -21.48 -12.73 -2.00
C VAL A 200 -20.31 -13.46 -1.35
N SER A 201 -20.58 -14.59 -0.69
CA SER A 201 -19.54 -15.36 0.03
C SER A 201 -18.75 -16.28 -0.90
N LEU A 202 -17.52 -16.61 -0.51
CA LEU A 202 -16.61 -17.49 -1.26
C LEU A 202 -17.27 -18.82 -1.69
N SER A 203 -18.05 -19.44 -0.80
CA SER A 203 -18.81 -20.68 -1.07
C SER A 203 -19.98 -20.50 -2.04
N GLU A 204 -20.52 -19.30 -2.16
CA GLU A 204 -21.57 -18.98 -3.13
C GLU A 204 -20.97 -18.71 -4.52
N ILE A 205 -19.82 -18.04 -4.60
CA ILE A 205 -19.04 -17.92 -5.84
C ILE A 205 -18.67 -19.31 -6.36
N GLU A 206 -18.17 -20.18 -5.48
CA GLU A 206 -17.92 -21.59 -5.79
C GLU A 206 -19.18 -22.30 -6.34
N GLN A 207 -20.32 -22.16 -5.66
CA GLN A 207 -21.57 -22.81 -6.06
C GLN A 207 -22.05 -22.34 -7.44
N VAL A 208 -21.99 -21.04 -7.73
CA VAL A 208 -22.38 -20.49 -9.04
C VAL A 208 -21.43 -21.00 -10.12
N MET A 209 -20.12 -20.99 -9.88
CA MET A 209 -19.15 -21.57 -10.82
C MET A 209 -19.37 -23.09 -11.02
N ARG A 210 -19.75 -23.86 -9.99
CA ARG A 210 -20.04 -25.30 -10.14
C ARG A 210 -21.41 -25.59 -10.79
N SER A 211 -22.35 -24.65 -10.81
CA SER A 211 -23.71 -24.91 -11.31
C SER A 211 -23.86 -24.94 -12.84
N THR A 212 -22.96 -24.30 -13.59
CA THR A 212 -23.03 -24.18 -15.05
C THR A 212 -21.64 -24.04 -15.68
N ASP A 213 -21.54 -24.31 -16.98
CA ASP A 213 -20.34 -24.05 -17.80
C ASP A 213 -20.51 -22.81 -18.70
N ASP A 214 -21.68 -22.14 -18.67
CA ASP A 214 -21.94 -20.91 -19.42
C ASP A 214 -21.37 -19.69 -18.65
N LEU A 215 -20.44 -18.96 -19.29
CA LEU A 215 -19.76 -17.81 -18.66
C LEU A 215 -20.68 -16.60 -18.49
N SER A 216 -21.73 -16.45 -19.31
CA SER A 216 -22.75 -15.42 -19.12
C SER A 216 -23.62 -15.78 -17.93
N GLU A 217 -24.10 -17.03 -17.85
CA GLU A 217 -24.91 -17.46 -16.70
C GLU A 217 -24.15 -17.31 -15.36
N ILE A 218 -22.84 -17.57 -15.32
CA ILE A 218 -22.00 -17.27 -14.15
C ILE A 218 -21.96 -15.75 -13.87
N ALA A 219 -21.57 -14.93 -14.84
CA ALA A 219 -21.40 -13.49 -14.63
C ALA A 219 -22.72 -12.78 -14.29
N ASP A 220 -23.80 -13.08 -15.00
CA ASP A 220 -25.14 -12.54 -14.79
C ASP A 220 -25.69 -12.95 -13.41
N THR A 221 -25.47 -14.20 -12.98
CA THR A 221 -25.90 -14.67 -11.65
C THR A 221 -25.14 -13.97 -10.52
N LEU A 222 -23.81 -13.81 -10.63
CA LEU A 222 -23.01 -13.12 -9.61
C LEU A 222 -23.42 -11.63 -9.48
N ILE A 223 -23.65 -10.94 -10.59
CA ILE A 223 -24.16 -9.56 -10.60
C ILE A 223 -25.56 -9.48 -9.99
N ALA A 224 -26.48 -10.38 -10.38
CA ALA A 224 -27.83 -10.41 -9.84
C ALA A 224 -27.85 -10.65 -8.32
N MET A 225 -27.04 -11.59 -7.82
CA MET A 225 -26.91 -11.84 -6.37
C MET A 225 -26.40 -10.62 -5.60
N THR A 226 -25.47 -9.84 -6.17
CA THR A 226 -25.00 -8.59 -5.57
C THR A 226 -26.09 -7.51 -5.55
N LEU A 227 -26.83 -7.35 -6.64
CA LEU A 227 -27.94 -6.39 -6.75
C LEU A 227 -29.09 -6.73 -5.80
N GLU A 228 -29.50 -8.01 -5.70
CA GLU A 228 -30.53 -8.47 -4.75
C GLU A 228 -30.15 -8.22 -3.29
N ARG A 229 -28.85 -8.29 -2.98
CA ARG A 229 -28.30 -8.00 -1.63
C ARG A 229 -28.10 -6.50 -1.37
N GLY A 230 -28.49 -5.66 -2.32
CA GLY A 230 -28.54 -4.21 -2.17
C GLY A 230 -27.32 -3.45 -2.67
N ALA A 231 -26.40 -4.15 -3.38
CA ALA A 231 -25.18 -3.67 -4.05
C ALA A 231 -24.58 -2.41 -3.39
N PRO A 232 -23.77 -2.57 -2.32
CA PRO A 232 -23.26 -1.45 -1.54
C PRO A 232 -22.30 -0.56 -2.34
N ASP A 233 -21.70 -1.12 -3.39
CA ASP A 233 -20.72 -0.46 -4.25
C ASP A 233 -20.93 -0.81 -5.73
N ASN A 234 -20.04 -0.35 -6.61
CA ASN A 234 -19.90 -0.84 -7.98
C ASN A 234 -19.56 -2.34 -7.96
N VAL A 235 -19.90 -3.07 -9.02
CA VAL A 235 -19.58 -4.50 -9.11
C VAL A 235 -19.24 -4.90 -10.54
N THR A 236 -18.07 -5.51 -10.70
CA THR A 236 -17.51 -5.95 -11.98
C THR A 236 -17.04 -7.39 -11.86
N VAL A 237 -17.38 -8.19 -12.86
CA VAL A 237 -17.14 -9.62 -12.92
C VAL A 237 -16.63 -9.99 -14.31
N VAL A 238 -15.46 -10.61 -14.40
CA VAL A 238 -14.94 -11.20 -15.64
C VAL A 238 -14.79 -12.70 -15.44
N SER A 239 -15.68 -13.47 -16.09
CA SER A 239 -15.70 -14.94 -16.04
C SER A 239 -14.95 -15.51 -17.24
N LEU A 240 -14.06 -16.48 -17.02
CA LEU A 240 -13.23 -17.08 -18.06
C LEU A 240 -13.31 -18.61 -18.05
N GLN A 241 -13.02 -19.22 -19.20
CA GLN A 241 -12.69 -20.64 -19.32
C GLN A 241 -11.41 -20.79 -20.16
N VAL A 242 -10.42 -21.50 -19.64
CA VAL A 242 -9.24 -21.88 -20.41
C VAL A 242 -9.64 -22.94 -21.44
N ILE A 243 -9.28 -22.73 -22.69
CA ILE A 243 -9.48 -23.68 -23.80
C ILE A 243 -8.17 -23.92 -24.54
N ASP A 244 -8.07 -25.06 -25.22
CA ASP A 244 -7.02 -25.26 -26.21
C ASP A 244 -7.25 -24.30 -27.39
N ARG A 245 -6.18 -23.66 -27.88
CA ARG A 245 -6.25 -22.69 -28.98
C ARG A 245 -6.69 -23.33 -30.31
N GLU A 246 -6.52 -24.65 -30.49
CA GLU A 246 -7.08 -25.39 -31.63
C GLU A 246 -8.62 -25.48 -31.58
N VAL A 247 -9.23 -25.21 -30.41
CA VAL A 247 -10.69 -25.22 -30.17
C VAL A 247 -11.25 -23.78 -30.08
N LEU A 248 -10.47 -22.77 -30.47
CA LEU A 248 -11.02 -21.43 -30.71
C LEU A 248 -12.14 -21.50 -31.77
N PRO A 249 -13.30 -20.87 -31.54
CA PRO A 249 -14.25 -20.65 -32.63
C PRO A 249 -13.56 -19.79 -33.69
N VAL A 250 -13.84 -20.08 -34.97
CA VAL A 250 -13.43 -19.23 -36.09
C VAL A 250 -13.85 -17.80 -35.77
N ASP A 251 -12.93 -16.86 -35.95
CA ASP A 251 -13.23 -15.43 -35.85
C ASP A 251 -14.31 -15.05 -36.87
N GLU A 252 -15.57 -15.08 -36.44
CA GLU A 252 -16.58 -14.22 -37.03
C GLU A 252 -16.07 -12.78 -36.89
N PRO A 253 -16.03 -12.00 -37.97
CA PRO A 253 -15.55 -10.63 -37.88
C PRO A 253 -16.46 -9.87 -36.94
N VAL A 254 -15.91 -9.46 -35.80
CA VAL A 254 -16.56 -8.51 -34.90
C VAL A 254 -16.96 -7.32 -35.77
N GLY A 255 -18.27 -7.10 -35.93
CA GLY A 255 -18.75 -5.94 -36.67
C GLY A 255 -18.23 -4.66 -36.01
N PRO A 256 -18.27 -3.50 -36.70
CA PRO A 256 -18.06 -2.22 -36.03
C PRO A 256 -18.96 -2.22 -34.79
N SER A 257 -18.36 -2.09 -33.61
CA SER A 257 -18.89 -2.66 -32.36
C SER A 257 -20.37 -2.32 -32.18
N SER A 258 -21.20 -3.35 -32.02
CA SER A 258 -22.66 -3.23 -32.01
C SER A 258 -23.18 -2.69 -30.68
N LEU A 259 -22.66 -1.53 -30.28
CA LEU A 259 -23.35 -0.54 -29.48
C LEU A 259 -24.74 -0.35 -30.10
N PRO A 260 -25.83 -0.36 -29.31
CA PRO A 260 -27.17 -0.18 -29.85
C PRO A 260 -27.27 1.21 -30.51
N GLU A 261 -27.71 1.24 -31.78
CA GLU A 261 -27.88 2.44 -32.62
C GLU A 261 -29.04 3.36 -32.15
N SER A 262 -29.38 3.30 -30.85
CA SER A 262 -30.56 3.89 -30.23
C SER A 262 -30.29 4.48 -28.84
N ALA A 263 -29.10 5.07 -28.65
CA ALA A 263 -28.69 5.76 -27.41
C ALA A 263 -28.12 7.18 -27.63
N LEU A 264 -28.24 7.74 -28.84
CA LEU A 264 -28.15 9.20 -29.03
C LEU A 264 -29.56 9.80 -28.88
N PRO A 265 -29.89 10.46 -27.74
CA PRO A 265 -30.97 11.44 -27.75
C PRO A 265 -30.53 12.65 -28.60
N ASP A 266 -31.43 13.17 -29.45
CA ASP A 266 -31.22 14.38 -30.29
C ASP A 266 -31.09 15.70 -29.48
N SER A 267 -30.59 15.62 -28.23
CA SER A 267 -30.61 16.70 -27.25
C SER A 267 -29.26 16.90 -26.52
N ILE A 268 -28.14 16.74 -27.23
CA ILE A 268 -26.85 17.34 -26.85
C ILE A 268 -26.41 18.39 -27.89
N VAL A 269 -27.37 19.20 -28.33
CA VAL A 269 -27.12 20.57 -28.80
C VAL A 269 -27.88 21.52 -27.87
N ALA A 270 -27.44 21.55 -26.62
CA ALA A 270 -27.93 22.44 -25.58
C ALA A 270 -26.72 22.93 -24.77
N GLU A 271 -26.41 24.21 -24.90
CA GLU A 271 -25.37 24.89 -24.10
C GLU A 271 -25.85 24.96 -22.64
N GLN A 272 -25.42 24.03 -21.79
CA GLN A 272 -25.70 24.11 -20.37
C GLN A 272 -24.67 25.03 -19.72
N GLU A 273 -25.03 26.31 -19.58
CA GLU A 273 -24.17 27.36 -19.01
C GLU A 273 -23.57 26.95 -17.66
N VAL A 274 -22.23 26.86 -17.60
CA VAL A 274 -21.52 26.77 -16.31
C VAL A 274 -21.68 28.10 -15.59
N SER A 275 -22.55 28.10 -14.57
CA SER A 275 -22.96 29.29 -13.81
C SER A 275 -21.78 29.95 -13.09
N THR A 276 -21.14 30.90 -13.77
CA THR A 276 -20.07 31.74 -13.24
C THR A 276 -20.67 32.83 -12.35
N ASN A 277 -20.89 32.50 -11.07
CA ASN A 277 -21.42 33.41 -10.07
C ASN A 277 -20.37 34.47 -9.63
N THR A 278 -19.93 35.30 -10.58
CA THR A 278 -18.99 36.41 -10.35
C THR A 278 -19.77 37.65 -9.91
N GLN A 279 -19.64 38.05 -8.65
CA GLN A 279 -20.29 39.28 -8.17
C GLN A 279 -19.70 40.53 -8.83
N LYS A 280 -20.59 41.43 -9.24
CA LYS A 280 -20.30 42.66 -9.99
C LYS A 280 -19.22 43.55 -9.38
N LEU A 281 -18.30 44.00 -10.23
CA LEU A 281 -17.74 45.36 -10.19
C LEU A 281 -17.92 46.00 -11.60
N PRO A 282 -18.14 47.33 -11.69
CA PRO A 282 -18.62 47.97 -12.92
C PRO A 282 -17.53 48.42 -13.90
N GLU A 283 -17.94 48.67 -15.15
CA GLU A 283 -17.12 49.27 -16.21
C GLU A 283 -16.50 50.62 -15.83
N VAL A 284 -15.27 50.85 -16.28
CA VAL A 284 -14.71 52.19 -16.51
C VAL A 284 -13.99 52.17 -17.87
N ALA A 285 -14.22 53.18 -18.70
CA ALA A 285 -13.70 53.25 -20.06
C ALA A 285 -12.17 53.47 -20.10
N ALA A 286 -11.53 53.01 -21.18
CA ALA A 286 -10.09 53.15 -21.38
C ALA A 286 -9.66 54.61 -21.64
N THR A 287 -8.52 54.99 -21.06
CA THR A 287 -7.70 56.13 -21.50
C THR A 287 -6.26 55.67 -21.70
N ALA A 288 -5.62 56.13 -22.78
CA ALA A 288 -4.32 55.61 -23.22
C ALA A 288 -3.11 56.06 -22.35
N GLU A 289 -3.32 57.00 -21.42
CA GLU A 289 -2.26 57.64 -20.64
C GLU A 289 -1.75 56.77 -19.46
N ALA A 290 -2.45 55.68 -19.11
CA ALA A 290 -2.00 54.75 -18.07
C ALA A 290 -0.87 53.80 -18.54
N ALA A 291 -0.70 53.60 -19.85
CA ALA A 291 0.25 52.62 -20.39
C ALA A 291 1.72 53.09 -20.36
N GLU A 292 1.97 54.39 -20.56
CA GLU A 292 3.34 54.94 -20.56
C GLU A 292 3.93 55.12 -19.14
N ALA A 293 3.10 55.08 -18.10
CA ALA A 293 3.54 55.28 -16.71
C ALA A 293 4.26 54.08 -16.08
N ILE A 294 4.23 52.90 -16.71
CA ILE A 294 4.81 51.64 -16.19
C ILE A 294 6.15 51.29 -16.88
N LEU A 295 6.38 51.77 -18.11
CA LEU A 295 7.58 51.47 -18.90
C LEU A 295 8.68 52.54 -18.68
N GLY A 296 9.24 52.62 -17.46
CA GLY A 296 10.04 53.79 -17.08
C GLY A 296 11.12 53.71 -15.98
N ALA A 297 11.81 52.58 -15.75
CA ALA A 297 13.08 52.58 -14.98
C ALA A 297 13.95 51.31 -15.20
N HIS A 298 15.28 51.50 -15.36
CA HIS A 298 16.40 50.53 -15.29
C HIS A 298 16.28 49.22 -16.12
N HIS A 299 16.91 49.07 -17.30
CA HIS A 299 18.34 48.90 -17.64
C HIS A 299 19.03 47.59 -17.20
N ASP A 300 19.57 46.90 -18.21
CA ASP A 300 20.79 46.08 -18.27
C ASP A 300 20.93 44.80 -17.40
N GLU A 301 20.31 43.70 -17.86
CA GLU A 301 20.87 42.33 -17.73
C GLU A 301 20.77 41.59 -19.09
N ASP A 302 21.79 40.78 -19.43
CA ASP A 302 21.95 40.12 -20.73
C ASP A 302 21.08 38.83 -20.86
N PRO A 303 20.28 38.67 -21.94
CA PRO A 303 19.52 37.45 -22.22
C PRO A 303 20.32 36.13 -22.19
N GLU A 304 21.60 36.13 -22.58
CA GLU A 304 22.44 34.92 -22.52
C GLU A 304 22.64 34.42 -21.09
N GLU A 305 22.73 35.32 -20.10
CA GLU A 305 23.06 34.91 -18.73
C GLU A 305 21.88 34.22 -18.04
N ARG A 306 20.65 34.60 -18.38
CA ARG A 306 19.42 33.90 -17.94
C ARG A 306 19.40 32.45 -18.43
N TYR A 307 19.82 32.20 -19.67
CA TYR A 307 19.94 30.86 -20.27
C TYR A 307 21.10 30.05 -19.68
N ARG A 308 22.26 30.68 -19.41
CA ARG A 308 23.37 30.04 -18.68
C ARG A 308 23.01 29.65 -17.25
N ARG A 309 22.05 30.33 -16.61
CA ARG A 309 21.61 30.07 -15.23
C ARG A 309 20.65 28.89 -15.10
N SER A 310 19.83 28.60 -16.12
CA SER A 310 19.00 27.38 -16.16
C SER A 310 19.85 26.14 -16.46
N LEU A 311 20.75 26.22 -17.45
CA LEU A 311 21.68 25.14 -17.81
C LEU A 311 22.64 24.73 -16.68
N ARG A 312 22.87 25.58 -15.68
CA ARG A 312 23.65 25.24 -14.47
C ARG A 312 22.87 24.46 -13.41
N ARG A 313 21.53 24.36 -13.48
CA ARG A 313 20.74 23.45 -12.63
C ARG A 313 20.66 22.04 -13.23
N PHE A 314 20.60 21.92 -14.55
CA PHE A 314 20.56 20.64 -15.29
C PHE A 314 21.93 19.98 -15.52
N ARG A 315 23.02 20.48 -14.91
CA ARG A 315 24.39 19.94 -15.04
C ARG A 315 24.99 19.40 -13.73
N ARG A 316 24.18 18.76 -12.88
CA ARG A 316 24.66 17.98 -11.72
C ARG A 316 24.02 16.59 -11.60
N ALA A 317 23.54 16.03 -12.71
CA ALA A 317 22.88 14.72 -12.76
C ALA A 317 23.29 13.88 -13.99
N ARG A 318 24.47 14.13 -14.59
CA ARG A 318 24.97 13.35 -15.73
C ARG A 318 26.50 13.34 -15.86
N ASP A 319 27.17 12.72 -14.89
CA ASP A 319 28.60 12.36 -14.96
C ASP A 319 28.78 10.87 -14.60
N PHE A 320 28.33 9.95 -15.47
CA PHE A 320 28.98 8.64 -15.62
C PHE A 320 28.64 7.99 -16.97
N SER A 321 29.60 7.23 -17.51
CA SER A 321 29.60 6.56 -18.84
C SER A 321 29.28 7.44 -20.05
N GLY A 322 30.22 7.49 -20.99
CA GLY A 322 30.03 8.10 -22.31
C GLY A 322 30.71 7.29 -23.41
N THR A 323 30.52 7.72 -24.67
CA THR A 323 31.05 7.14 -25.92
C THR A 323 30.61 5.70 -26.24
N LEU A 324 30.42 5.31 -27.50
CA LEU A 324 30.84 5.93 -28.77
C LEU A 324 29.69 6.45 -29.66
N LEU A 325 30.06 7.18 -30.72
CA LEU A 325 29.17 7.60 -31.79
C LEU A 325 29.12 6.54 -32.91
N HIS A 326 28.03 6.54 -33.68
CA HIS A 326 28.12 6.53 -35.15
C HIS A 326 27.03 7.42 -35.77
N SER A 327 27.23 7.82 -37.03
CA SER A 327 26.50 8.91 -37.69
C SER A 327 25.60 8.40 -38.82
N GLY A 328 24.30 8.70 -38.77
CA GLY A 328 23.34 8.44 -39.85
C GLY A 328 22.38 9.62 -40.03
N SER A 329 22.47 10.32 -41.17
CA SER A 329 21.70 11.54 -41.44
C SER A 329 20.25 11.24 -41.86
N GLY A 330 19.26 11.75 -41.11
CA GLY A 330 17.84 11.70 -41.46
C GLY A 330 17.04 12.82 -40.79
N ALA A 331 17.08 14.03 -41.37
CA ALA A 331 16.49 15.21 -40.74
C ALA A 331 14.99 15.38 -41.06
N VAL A 332 14.14 15.17 -40.06
CA VAL A 332 12.74 15.66 -40.06
C VAL A 332 12.58 16.65 -38.91
N ARG A 333 12.43 17.94 -39.24
CA ARG A 333 12.29 19.03 -38.27
C ARG A 333 10.83 19.47 -38.20
N HIS A 334 10.01 18.81 -37.38
CA HIS A 334 8.69 19.35 -37.05
C HIS A 334 8.83 20.54 -36.08
N HIS A 335 8.06 21.59 -36.34
CA HIS A 335 8.00 22.76 -35.48
C HIS A 335 7.17 22.46 -34.24
N ILE A 336 7.67 22.87 -33.06
CA ILE A 336 6.89 22.88 -31.82
C ILE A 336 5.86 24.01 -31.93
N GLY A 337 4.64 23.65 -32.33
CA GLY A 337 3.47 24.53 -32.32
C GLY A 337 2.73 24.48 -30.99
N THR A 338 2.25 25.62 -30.52
CA THR A 338 1.62 25.80 -29.21
C THR A 338 0.17 25.31 -29.16
N TYR A 339 -0.14 24.49 -28.16
CA TYR A 339 -1.47 24.17 -27.59
C TYR A 339 -2.56 23.52 -28.46
N ASP A 340 -2.64 23.70 -29.79
CA ASP A 340 -3.67 22.99 -30.59
C ASP A 340 -3.42 21.47 -30.71
N ASN A 341 -2.15 21.05 -30.79
CA ASN A 341 -1.76 19.67 -31.10
C ASN A 341 -2.21 18.60 -30.09
N ALA A 342 -2.57 18.98 -28.85
CA ALA A 342 -2.88 18.01 -27.79
C ALA A 342 -4.23 17.31 -28.00
N VAL A 343 -5.23 18.03 -28.51
CA VAL A 343 -6.57 17.49 -28.75
C VAL A 343 -6.57 16.57 -29.98
N ASP A 344 -5.94 17.01 -31.07
CA ASP A 344 -5.77 16.18 -32.28
C ASP A 344 -4.97 14.89 -31.99
N ALA A 345 -3.94 14.97 -31.14
CA ALA A 345 -3.21 13.79 -30.68
C ALA A 345 -4.09 12.85 -29.86
N ALA A 346 -4.84 13.34 -28.86
CA ALA A 346 -5.74 12.52 -28.06
C ALA A 346 -6.83 11.83 -28.91
N LEU A 347 -7.44 12.56 -29.85
CA LEU A 347 -8.42 12.02 -30.81
C LEU A 347 -7.80 10.96 -31.75
N THR A 348 -6.55 11.16 -32.17
CA THR A 348 -5.80 10.18 -32.99
C THR A 348 -5.50 8.91 -32.17
N ASN A 349 -5.07 9.06 -30.92
CA ASN A 349 -4.78 7.95 -30.01
C ASN A 349 -6.05 7.12 -29.72
N ALA A 350 -7.18 7.81 -29.49
CA ALA A 350 -8.49 7.22 -29.34
C ALA A 350 -9.00 6.53 -30.62
N ALA A 351 -8.60 6.99 -31.81
CA ALA A 351 -8.91 6.31 -33.07
C ALA A 351 -8.04 5.05 -33.27
N ILE A 352 -6.75 5.10 -32.93
CA ILE A 352 -5.84 3.94 -32.99
C ILE A 352 -6.32 2.84 -32.04
N LEU A 353 -6.55 3.15 -30.76
CA LEU A 353 -6.96 2.15 -29.77
C LEU A 353 -8.33 1.52 -30.12
N ARG A 354 -9.28 2.29 -30.66
CA ARG A 354 -10.55 1.73 -31.18
C ARG A 354 -10.36 0.86 -32.42
N SER A 355 -9.37 1.16 -33.28
CA SER A 355 -9.02 0.31 -34.43
C SER A 355 -8.28 -0.97 -34.01
N GLU A 356 -7.50 -0.93 -32.93
CA GLU A 356 -6.82 -2.11 -32.35
C GLU A 356 -7.84 -3.01 -31.65
N LEU A 357 -8.70 -2.46 -30.80
CA LEU A 357 -9.82 -3.19 -30.18
C LEU A 357 -10.76 -3.79 -31.25
N GLY A 358 -11.14 -3.02 -32.27
CA GLY A 358 -11.97 -3.48 -33.38
C GLY A 358 -11.31 -4.55 -34.28
N SER A 359 -10.05 -4.92 -34.04
CA SER A 359 -9.36 -5.97 -34.80
C SER A 359 -9.43 -7.37 -34.17
N ARG A 360 -9.93 -7.51 -32.93
CA ARG A 360 -9.98 -8.78 -32.19
C ARG A 360 -11.26 -8.95 -31.35
N PRO A 361 -11.72 -10.19 -31.10
CA PRO A 361 -12.76 -10.47 -30.12
C PRO A 361 -12.30 -10.06 -28.71
N HIS A 362 -13.06 -9.16 -28.09
CA HIS A 362 -12.87 -8.68 -26.74
C HIS A 362 -14.21 -8.21 -26.17
N GLN A 363 -14.27 -7.97 -24.86
CA GLN A 363 -15.39 -7.35 -24.18
C GLN A 363 -14.85 -6.35 -23.14
N LEU A 364 -15.37 -5.13 -23.19
CA LEU A 364 -14.95 -4.02 -22.35
C LEU A 364 -16.16 -3.55 -21.53
N VAL A 365 -15.99 -3.34 -20.23
CA VAL A 365 -17.09 -2.99 -19.30
C VAL A 365 -16.65 -1.93 -18.28
N GLY A 366 -17.62 -1.28 -17.64
CA GLY A 366 -17.38 -0.21 -16.68
C GLY A 366 -16.94 1.10 -17.34
N ALA A 367 -16.21 1.94 -16.59
CA ALA A 367 -15.73 3.24 -17.01
C ALA A 367 -14.89 3.19 -18.30
N ALA A 368 -14.10 2.14 -18.51
CA ALA A 368 -13.33 1.95 -19.75
C ALA A 368 -14.20 1.87 -21.01
N SER A 369 -15.40 1.26 -20.95
CA SER A 369 -16.33 1.24 -22.07
C SER A 369 -16.86 2.65 -22.34
N VAL A 370 -17.35 3.32 -21.29
CA VAL A 370 -17.88 4.70 -21.37
C VAL A 370 -16.83 5.68 -21.93
N ALA A 371 -15.57 5.57 -21.49
CA ALA A 371 -14.46 6.37 -22.01
C ALA A 371 -14.20 6.11 -23.51
N THR A 372 -14.30 4.86 -23.95
CA THR A 372 -14.11 4.44 -25.34
C THR A 372 -15.26 4.88 -26.25
N GLU A 373 -16.50 4.80 -25.77
CA GLU A 373 -17.72 5.22 -26.46
C GLU A 373 -17.80 6.74 -26.62
N THR A 374 -17.59 7.49 -25.53
CA THR A 374 -17.59 8.96 -25.52
C THR A 374 -16.36 9.56 -26.23
N GLY A 375 -15.32 8.77 -26.47
CA GLY A 375 -14.03 9.24 -26.97
C GLY A 375 -13.16 9.93 -25.91
N MET A 376 -13.63 10.04 -24.66
CA MET A 376 -12.89 10.56 -23.51
C MET A 376 -11.93 9.51 -22.94
N ILE A 377 -11.16 8.85 -23.81
CA ILE A 377 -10.10 7.92 -23.41
C ILE A 377 -9.04 8.71 -22.62
N PRO A 378 -8.72 8.33 -21.36
CA PRO A 378 -7.65 8.96 -20.60
C PRO A 378 -6.34 9.00 -21.37
N ALA A 379 -5.54 10.05 -21.18
CA ALA A 379 -4.43 10.38 -22.07
C ALA A 379 -3.31 9.33 -22.04
N VAL A 380 -3.44 8.29 -22.87
CA VAL A 380 -2.37 7.32 -23.14
C VAL A 380 -1.17 8.10 -23.68
N THR A 381 -0.11 8.16 -22.87
CA THR A 381 1.00 9.08 -23.13
C THR A 381 1.74 8.73 -24.42
N SER A 382 2.39 9.74 -25.02
CA SER A 382 3.26 9.54 -26.18
C SER A 382 4.38 8.50 -25.93
N ARG A 383 4.70 8.23 -24.66
CA ARG A 383 5.70 7.25 -24.24
C ARG A 383 5.19 5.81 -24.40
N THR A 384 3.94 5.56 -24.01
CA THR A 384 3.24 4.32 -24.33
C THR A 384 3.14 4.15 -25.85
N LEU A 385 3.01 5.23 -26.63
CA LEU A 385 3.03 5.15 -28.10
C LEU A 385 4.42 4.86 -28.70
N GLU A 386 5.52 5.36 -28.11
CA GLU A 386 6.87 4.93 -28.47
C GLU A 386 7.08 3.43 -28.16
N HIS A 387 6.48 2.91 -27.09
CA HIS A 387 6.52 1.49 -26.73
C HIS A 387 5.62 0.65 -27.66
N ARG A 388 4.35 1.05 -27.89
CA ARG A 388 3.43 0.43 -28.86
C ARG A 388 4.01 0.39 -30.25
N ALA A 389 4.69 1.45 -30.70
CA ALA A 389 5.38 1.49 -31.98
C ALA A 389 6.55 0.49 -32.04
N THR A 390 7.34 0.32 -30.98
CA THR A 390 8.43 -0.66 -30.96
C THR A 390 7.96 -2.11 -30.78
N VAL A 391 6.79 -2.35 -30.16
CA VAL A 391 6.13 -3.67 -30.14
C VAL A 391 5.52 -4.00 -31.50
N ALA A 392 4.66 -3.13 -32.04
CA ALA A 392 3.98 -3.35 -33.33
C ALA A 392 4.93 -3.36 -34.54
N GLN A 393 6.12 -2.77 -34.44
CA GLN A 393 7.17 -2.87 -35.48
C GLN A 393 8.06 -4.12 -35.36
N ARG A 394 7.80 -5.04 -34.42
CA ARG A 394 8.41 -6.38 -34.43
C ARG A 394 7.80 -7.25 -35.54
N VAL A 395 8.12 -6.91 -36.79
CA VAL A 395 8.10 -7.89 -37.87
C VAL A 395 9.00 -9.05 -37.43
N PRO A 396 8.48 -10.29 -37.28
CA PRO A 396 9.31 -11.41 -36.90
C PRO A 396 10.35 -11.62 -38.00
N LEU A 397 11.63 -11.37 -37.68
CA LEU A 397 12.74 -11.70 -38.56
C LEU A 397 12.77 -13.22 -38.69
N LYS A 398 12.10 -13.72 -39.73
CA LYS A 398 12.07 -15.12 -40.08
C LYS A 398 13.47 -15.55 -40.47
N VAL A 399 14.20 -16.08 -39.49
CA VAL A 399 15.52 -16.69 -39.69
C VAL A 399 15.30 -17.95 -40.53
N GLU A 400 15.43 -17.82 -41.85
CA GLU A 400 15.54 -18.97 -42.73
C GLU A 400 16.88 -19.66 -42.44
N SER A 401 16.78 -20.91 -42.00
CA SER A 401 17.90 -21.68 -41.46
C SER A 401 18.75 -22.28 -42.56
N ASP A 402 19.65 -21.48 -43.12
CA ASP A 402 20.84 -21.97 -43.83
C ASP A 402 22.02 -22.05 -42.85
N GLU A 403 22.69 -23.20 -42.76
CA GLU A 403 23.86 -23.44 -41.91
C GLU A 403 25.13 -22.75 -42.46
N ALA A 404 25.13 -21.42 -42.46
CA ALA A 404 26.33 -20.62 -42.67
C ALA A 404 27.11 -20.53 -41.36
N ALA A 405 28.12 -21.40 -41.19
CA ALA A 405 29.06 -21.29 -40.07
C ALA A 405 29.68 -19.88 -40.01
N LEU A 406 29.67 -19.27 -38.83
CA LEU A 406 30.13 -17.90 -38.65
C LEU A 406 31.62 -17.76 -39.01
N PRO A 407 32.05 -16.66 -39.65
CA PRO A 407 33.46 -16.44 -39.93
C PRO A 407 34.23 -16.32 -38.61
N ALA A 408 35.38 -16.99 -38.49
CA ALA A 408 36.13 -17.11 -37.24
C ALA A 408 36.51 -15.77 -36.59
N GLU A 409 36.69 -14.70 -37.38
CA GLU A 409 36.92 -13.33 -36.90
C GLU A 409 35.77 -12.81 -36.00
N LEU A 410 34.54 -13.33 -36.19
CA LEU A 410 33.38 -13.00 -35.36
C LEU A 410 33.28 -13.89 -34.12
N GLU A 411 33.71 -15.16 -34.18
CA GLU A 411 33.82 -16.02 -32.99
C GLU A 411 34.89 -15.49 -32.02
N GLU A 412 36.01 -14.99 -32.54
CA GLU A 412 37.09 -14.38 -31.73
C GLU A 412 36.58 -13.10 -31.03
N LEU A 413 35.83 -12.24 -31.73
CA LEU A 413 35.17 -11.06 -31.14
C LEU A 413 34.10 -11.42 -30.07
N ILE A 414 33.33 -12.49 -30.29
CA ILE A 414 32.33 -12.96 -29.32
C ILE A 414 33.01 -13.60 -28.10
N ALA A 415 34.16 -14.24 -28.26
CA ALA A 415 34.97 -14.78 -27.17
C ALA A 415 35.54 -13.65 -26.28
N GLU A 416 36.04 -12.56 -26.86
CA GLU A 416 36.50 -11.39 -26.09
C GLU A 416 35.35 -10.71 -25.31
N ASP A 417 34.18 -10.50 -25.93
CA ASP A 417 33.02 -9.85 -25.26
C ASP A 417 32.33 -10.76 -24.19
N THR A 418 32.55 -12.08 -24.25
CA THR A 418 32.00 -13.01 -23.25
C THR A 418 32.85 -13.16 -21.98
N GLU A 419 34.19 -13.02 -22.04
CA GLU A 419 35.00 -13.01 -20.81
C GLU A 419 34.76 -11.75 -19.94
N GLU A 420 34.64 -10.55 -20.54
CA GLU A 420 34.42 -9.29 -19.81
C GLU A 420 33.07 -9.24 -19.07
N ARG A 421 32.03 -9.91 -19.58
CA ARG A 421 30.67 -9.91 -18.98
C ARG A 421 30.54 -10.69 -17.67
N SER A 422 31.58 -11.41 -17.23
CA SER A 422 31.55 -12.33 -16.08
C SER A 422 31.69 -11.68 -14.68
N ARG A 423 31.71 -10.34 -14.56
CA ARG A 423 31.88 -9.63 -13.26
C ARG A 423 30.58 -9.01 -12.72
N PRO A 424 30.00 -9.53 -11.60
CA PRO A 424 28.76 -9.02 -11.05
C PRO A 424 28.94 -7.60 -10.48
N ARG A 425 28.31 -6.62 -11.14
CA ARG A 425 28.46 -5.17 -10.89
C ARG A 425 27.82 -4.67 -9.58
N SER A 426 27.47 -5.58 -8.66
CA SER A 426 26.77 -5.31 -7.40
C SER A 426 27.69 -4.98 -6.22
N TRP A 427 29.00 -5.26 -6.31
CA TRP A 427 29.96 -4.94 -5.22
C TRP A 427 29.98 -3.45 -4.81
N PRO A 428 30.04 -2.45 -5.71
CA PRO A 428 30.02 -1.04 -5.28
C PRO A 428 28.69 -0.62 -4.63
N ILE A 429 27.56 -1.20 -5.06
CA ILE A 429 26.24 -0.93 -4.47
C ILE A 429 26.17 -1.54 -3.06
N ARG A 430 26.62 -2.78 -2.89
CA ARG A 430 26.71 -3.46 -1.58
C ARG A 430 27.67 -2.73 -0.63
N LEU A 431 28.80 -2.21 -1.14
CA LEU A 431 29.72 -1.37 -0.38
C LEU A 431 29.06 -0.05 0.06
N PHE A 432 28.32 0.61 -0.84
CA PHE A 432 27.59 1.85 -0.52
C PHE A 432 26.50 1.63 0.54
N ILE A 433 25.70 0.56 0.43
CA ILE A 433 24.70 0.20 1.44
C ILE A 433 25.36 -0.12 2.78
N ALA A 434 26.46 -0.88 2.79
CA ALA A 434 27.20 -1.17 4.02
C ALA A 434 27.78 0.10 4.67
N LEU A 435 28.29 1.06 3.87
CA LEU A 435 28.75 2.36 4.35
C LEU A 435 27.59 3.24 4.86
N LEU A 436 26.42 3.20 4.23
CA LEU A 436 25.22 3.91 4.68
C LEU A 436 24.74 3.38 6.05
N VAL A 437 24.65 2.05 6.20
CA VAL A 437 24.31 1.40 7.48
C VAL A 437 25.35 1.72 8.55
N ALA A 438 26.65 1.68 8.23
CA ALA A 438 27.71 2.09 9.15
C ALA A 438 27.62 3.58 9.54
N ALA A 439 27.24 4.47 8.62
CA ALA A 439 27.03 5.89 8.89
C ALA A 439 25.82 6.12 9.82
N VAL A 440 24.71 5.41 9.61
CA VAL A 440 23.54 5.46 10.51
C VAL A 440 23.86 4.92 11.89
N LEU A 441 24.56 3.77 11.99
CA LEU A 441 24.96 3.18 13.27
C LEU A 441 25.97 4.05 14.03
N THR A 442 26.94 4.66 13.34
CA THR A 442 27.90 5.58 13.99
C THR A 442 27.25 6.90 14.39
N LEU A 443 26.29 7.42 13.62
CA LEU A 443 25.48 8.58 14.01
C LEU A 443 24.64 8.27 15.25
N ALA A 444 23.94 7.13 15.28
CA ALA A 444 23.14 6.69 16.42
C ALA A 444 24.01 6.52 17.68
N ALA A 445 25.15 5.84 17.57
CA ALA A 445 26.11 5.67 18.66
C ALA A 445 26.66 7.03 19.15
N TRP A 446 26.99 7.94 18.24
CA TRP A 446 27.48 9.28 18.58
C TRP A 446 26.40 10.11 19.30
N THR A 447 25.14 10.07 18.84
CA THR A 447 24.02 10.73 19.53
C THR A 447 23.74 10.12 20.90
N GLY A 448 23.85 8.80 21.04
CA GLY A 448 23.70 8.09 22.32
C GLY A 448 24.78 8.47 23.33
N LEU A 449 26.06 8.45 22.91
CA LEU A 449 27.18 8.88 23.76
C LEU A 449 27.05 10.35 24.15
N ARG A 450 26.72 11.24 23.21
CA ARG A 450 26.41 12.67 23.47
C ARG A 450 25.24 12.89 24.44
N TYR A 451 24.30 11.95 24.52
CA TYR A 451 23.20 12.00 25.48
C TYR A 451 23.65 11.53 26.88
N VAL A 452 24.44 10.45 26.96
CA VAL A 452 25.03 9.97 28.22
C VAL A 452 25.91 11.06 28.87
N GLU A 453 26.82 11.67 28.10
CA GLU A 453 27.71 12.76 28.55
C GLU A 453 26.95 13.96 29.16
N ARG A 454 25.71 14.21 28.70
CA ARG A 454 24.87 15.34 29.11
C ARG A 454 23.86 15.00 30.19
N SER A 455 23.67 13.71 30.49
CA SER A 455 22.70 13.25 31.48
C SER A 455 23.28 13.34 32.89
N TYR A 456 22.50 13.84 33.84
CA TYR A 456 22.85 13.88 35.26
C TYR A 456 21.74 13.22 36.08
N TYR A 457 22.09 12.64 37.23
CA TYR A 457 21.09 12.18 38.20
C TYR A 457 21.60 12.28 39.64
N VAL A 458 20.67 12.40 40.58
CA VAL A 458 20.96 12.44 42.02
C VAL A 458 20.54 11.09 42.63
N GLY A 459 21.44 10.50 43.42
CA GLY A 459 21.25 9.18 44.03
C GLY A 459 21.96 9.05 45.38
N GLU A 460 22.11 7.81 45.85
CA GLU A 460 22.76 7.47 47.12
C GLU A 460 24.13 6.82 46.88
N SER A 461 25.20 7.39 47.45
CA SER A 461 26.53 6.77 47.56
C SER A 461 26.94 6.72 49.02
N ASP A 462 27.30 5.52 49.50
CA ASP A 462 27.94 5.31 50.81
C ASP A 462 27.17 5.88 52.02
N GLY A 463 25.85 6.05 51.89
CA GLY A 463 24.95 6.60 52.92
C GLY A 463 24.73 8.13 52.84
N THR A 464 25.24 8.80 51.81
CA THR A 464 25.02 10.23 51.54
C THR A 464 24.42 10.49 50.16
N VAL A 465 23.88 11.68 49.94
CA VAL A 465 23.38 12.11 48.63
C VAL A 465 24.55 12.45 47.70
N ALA A 466 24.55 11.88 46.49
CA ALA A 466 25.60 12.08 45.48
C ALA A 466 25.02 12.45 44.11
N VAL A 467 25.75 13.29 43.37
CA VAL A 467 25.46 13.67 41.99
C VAL A 467 26.30 12.82 41.05
N TYR A 468 25.63 12.20 40.08
CA TYR A 468 26.24 11.37 39.04
C TYR A 468 26.07 12.00 37.66
N ASN A 469 27.04 11.79 36.78
CA ASN A 469 26.92 12.02 35.34
C ASN A 469 26.82 10.66 34.63
N GLY A 470 25.91 10.56 33.64
CA GLY A 470 25.58 9.33 32.93
C GLY A 470 24.13 8.85 33.16
N ILE A 471 23.88 7.56 32.92
CA ILE A 471 22.54 6.94 33.02
C ILE A 471 22.50 5.99 34.23
N PRO A 472 21.43 5.97 35.05
CA PRO A 472 21.37 5.15 36.26
C PRO A 472 21.21 3.62 36.03
N HIS A 473 21.14 3.17 34.78
CA HIS A 473 20.99 1.75 34.42
C HIS A 473 22.35 1.15 34.01
N ALA A 474 22.66 -0.04 34.54
CA ALA A 474 23.86 -0.78 34.16
C ALA A 474 23.64 -1.63 32.89
N LEU A 475 24.59 -1.57 31.96
CA LEU A 475 24.60 -2.44 30.76
C LEU A 475 25.52 -3.63 31.03
N GLY A 476 24.94 -4.67 31.62
CA GLY A 476 25.68 -5.85 32.07
C GLY A 476 26.73 -5.48 33.13
N PRO A 477 28.02 -5.85 32.96
CA PRO A 477 29.06 -5.53 33.93
C PRO A 477 29.53 -4.06 33.88
N ILE A 478 29.07 -3.25 32.91
CA ILE A 478 29.54 -1.88 32.71
C ILE A 478 28.53 -0.89 33.30
N ARG A 479 28.99 -0.05 34.24
CA ARG A 479 28.27 1.14 34.69
C ARG A 479 28.68 2.33 33.82
N LEU A 480 27.72 2.91 33.10
CA LEU A 480 27.90 4.14 32.32
C LEU A 480 27.54 5.38 33.13
N SER A 481 27.99 5.40 34.39
CA SER A 481 27.84 6.55 35.29
C SER A 481 29.02 6.66 36.25
N HIS A 482 29.38 7.89 36.60
CA HIS A 482 30.42 8.20 37.57
C HIS A 482 29.93 9.27 38.55
N VAL A 483 30.41 9.22 39.79
CA VAL A 483 30.20 10.27 40.79
C VAL A 483 30.94 11.52 40.33
N VAL A 484 30.21 12.64 40.25
CA VAL A 484 30.77 13.98 40.03
C VAL A 484 31.04 14.65 41.37
N GLU A 485 30.11 14.53 42.31
CA GLU A 485 30.14 15.20 43.61
C GLU A 485 29.41 14.37 44.67
N ASN A 486 30.07 14.14 45.81
CA ASN A 486 29.44 13.61 47.02
C ASN A 486 29.12 14.79 47.95
N THR A 487 27.96 14.77 48.59
CA THR A 487 27.52 15.84 49.50
C THR A 487 27.53 15.38 50.96
N ASP A 488 27.65 16.30 51.90
CA ASP A 488 27.61 15.99 53.35
C ASP A 488 26.20 15.65 53.88
N ILE A 489 25.20 15.42 53.02
CA ILE A 489 23.80 15.18 53.40
C ILE A 489 23.59 13.68 53.66
N PRO A 490 23.34 13.22 54.91
CA PRO A 490 23.10 11.82 55.20
C PRO A 490 21.72 11.39 54.70
N THR A 491 21.62 10.24 54.02
CA THR A 491 20.31 9.76 53.53
C THR A 491 19.36 9.41 54.67
N SER A 492 19.89 9.08 55.86
CA SER A 492 19.12 8.86 57.09
C SER A 492 18.28 10.06 57.52
N GLU A 493 18.75 11.30 57.30
CA GLU A 493 18.05 12.54 57.68
C GLU A 493 16.90 12.92 56.72
N LEU A 494 16.79 12.23 55.58
CA LEU A 494 15.72 12.42 54.59
C LEU A 494 14.50 11.54 54.85
N SER A 495 13.32 11.93 54.32
CA SER A 495 12.08 11.15 54.47
C SER A 495 12.12 9.80 53.75
N ASP A 496 11.36 8.82 54.23
CA ASP A 496 11.31 7.47 53.62
C ASP A 496 10.92 7.49 52.13
N HIS A 497 10.02 8.40 51.74
CA HIS A 497 9.66 8.63 50.35
C HIS A 497 10.83 9.21 49.54
N THR A 498 11.53 10.20 50.09
CA THR A 498 12.75 10.78 49.49
C THR A 498 13.84 9.73 49.31
N ARG A 499 14.08 8.85 50.30
CA ARG A 499 15.02 7.71 50.19
C ARG A 499 14.56 6.68 49.16
N SER A 500 13.26 6.56 48.88
CA SER A 500 12.77 5.72 47.79
C SER A 500 13.05 6.33 46.42
N LEU A 501 12.91 7.65 46.27
CA LEU A 501 13.22 8.36 45.02
C LEU A 501 14.73 8.35 44.72
N LEU A 502 15.59 8.54 45.73
CA LEU A 502 17.05 8.48 45.55
C LEU A 502 17.54 7.09 45.13
N ARG A 503 16.96 6.02 45.69
CA ARG A 503 17.26 4.63 45.27
C ARG A 503 16.79 4.30 43.85
N ASN A 504 15.80 5.04 43.33
CA ASN A 504 15.32 4.93 41.95
C ASN A 504 16.02 5.93 40.98
N ALA A 505 16.99 6.71 41.47
CA ALA A 505 17.70 7.80 40.78
C ALA A 505 16.81 8.95 40.28
N ILE A 506 17.03 10.15 40.82
CA ILE A 506 16.32 11.37 40.42
C ILE A 506 17.06 12.00 39.23
N THR A 507 16.56 11.79 38.02
CA THR A 507 17.12 12.38 36.78
C THR A 507 17.04 13.90 36.80
N ALA A 508 18.15 14.56 36.43
CA ALA A 508 18.28 16.00 36.23
C ALA A 508 18.63 16.32 34.78
N LYS A 509 18.26 17.52 34.31
CA LYS A 509 18.48 17.93 32.90
C LYS A 509 19.91 18.40 32.61
N ASP A 510 20.56 18.92 33.63
CA ASP A 510 21.91 19.47 33.62
C ASP A 510 22.46 19.50 35.06
N LEU A 511 23.70 19.99 35.23
CA LEU A 511 24.36 20.05 36.53
C LEU A 511 23.72 21.08 37.48
N ASP A 512 23.20 22.19 36.96
CA ASP A 512 22.57 23.24 37.79
C ASP A 512 21.22 22.76 38.33
N ASP A 513 20.44 22.00 37.54
CA ASP A 513 19.23 21.31 37.97
C ASP A 513 19.54 20.24 39.03
N ALA A 514 20.63 19.49 38.89
CA ALA A 514 21.10 18.54 39.91
C ALA A 514 21.48 19.24 41.23
N HIS A 515 22.20 20.37 41.17
CA HIS A 515 22.49 21.21 42.35
C HIS A 515 21.24 21.84 42.96
N GLN A 516 20.22 22.19 42.16
CA GLN A 516 18.92 22.61 42.69
C GLN A 516 18.18 21.47 43.39
N ILE A 517 18.23 20.24 42.88
CA ILE A 517 17.66 19.07 43.54
C ILE A 517 18.37 18.85 44.89
N VAL A 518 19.71 18.88 44.92
CA VAL A 518 20.51 18.77 46.15
C VAL A 518 20.18 19.86 47.18
N SER A 519 20.03 21.13 46.76
CA SER A 519 19.70 22.21 47.70
C SER A 519 18.29 22.08 48.30
N ARG A 520 17.30 21.64 47.52
CA ARG A 520 15.95 21.29 48.03
C ARG A 520 16.00 20.13 49.01
N LEU A 521 16.79 19.08 48.71
CA LEU A 521 17.01 17.94 49.62
C LEU A 521 17.66 18.37 50.93
N LYS A 522 18.63 19.30 50.89
CA LYS A 522 19.27 19.86 52.09
C LYS A 522 18.25 20.57 52.98
N THR A 523 17.45 21.49 52.42
CA THR A 523 16.39 22.16 53.18
C THR A 523 15.36 21.17 53.75
N GLN A 524 15.08 20.06 53.06
CA GLN A 524 14.22 19.00 53.58
C GLN A 524 14.88 18.24 54.76
N ALA A 525 16.18 17.97 54.71
CA ALA A 525 16.93 17.38 55.82
C ALA A 525 16.96 18.31 57.04
N ASP A 526 17.31 19.59 56.85
CA ASP A 526 17.33 20.62 57.90
C ASP A 526 15.97 20.70 58.61
N GLN A 527 14.86 20.79 57.87
CA GLN A 527 13.50 20.80 58.42
C GLN A 527 13.11 19.50 59.13
N THR A 528 13.55 18.35 58.62
CA THR A 528 13.28 17.03 59.24
C THR A 528 14.02 16.90 60.56
N ARG A 529 15.26 17.41 60.61
CA ARG A 529 16.09 17.49 61.80
C ARG A 529 15.52 18.44 62.86
N GLU A 530 15.18 19.67 62.50
CA GLU A 530 14.54 20.62 63.43
C GLU A 530 13.26 20.03 64.05
N LYS A 531 12.46 19.34 63.23
CA LYS A 531 11.23 18.66 63.68
C LYS A 531 11.53 17.47 64.61
N ALA A 532 12.62 16.72 64.38
CA ALA A 532 13.07 15.66 65.27
C ALA A 532 13.60 16.20 66.61
N GLU A 533 14.37 17.29 66.58
CA GLU A 533 14.89 17.96 67.79
C GLU A 533 13.73 18.54 68.64
N GLN A 534 12.73 19.16 68.00
CA GLN A 534 11.49 19.62 68.67
C GLN A 534 10.66 18.46 69.24
N ALA A 535 10.57 17.32 68.55
CA ALA A 535 9.89 16.13 69.05
C ALA A 535 10.62 15.52 70.26
N ALA A 536 11.96 15.46 70.24
CA ALA A 536 12.77 14.97 71.35
C ALA A 536 12.67 15.87 72.60
N ALA A 537 12.66 17.20 72.42
CA ALA A 537 12.38 18.16 73.49
C ALA A 537 10.99 17.96 74.10
N SER A 538 9.97 17.75 73.25
CA SER A 538 8.58 17.51 73.68
C SER A 538 8.41 16.18 74.43
N ALA A 539 9.11 15.13 73.98
CA ALA A 539 9.15 13.83 74.66
C ALA A 539 9.80 13.94 76.05
N SER A 540 10.91 14.69 76.16
CA SER A 540 11.61 14.94 77.43
C SER A 540 10.74 15.74 78.42
N ALA A 541 9.94 16.69 77.93
CA ALA A 541 8.97 17.42 78.75
C ALA A 541 7.85 16.50 79.28
N SER A 542 7.32 15.60 78.43
CA SER A 542 6.24 14.68 78.82
C SER A 542 6.72 13.58 79.80
N ALA A 543 7.99 13.17 79.70
CA ALA A 543 8.58 12.13 80.55
C ALA A 543 8.64 12.49 82.05
N SER A 544 8.49 13.77 82.42
CA SER A 544 8.46 14.21 83.83
C SER A 544 7.06 14.23 84.46
N ALA A 545 6.01 13.86 83.72
CA ALA A 545 4.62 14.18 84.08
C ALA A 545 3.65 12.98 84.22
N SER A 546 4.14 11.76 84.51
CA SER A 546 3.35 10.76 85.25
C SER A 546 4.23 9.60 85.78
N ALA A 547 4.30 9.44 87.10
CA ALA A 547 5.02 8.32 87.73
C ALA A 547 4.27 7.80 88.96
N SER A 548 3.57 6.67 88.82
CA SER A 548 3.15 5.78 89.92
C SER A 548 2.76 4.39 89.36
N PRO A 549 3.31 3.27 89.87
CA PRO A 549 3.14 1.94 89.27
C PRO A 549 2.22 0.99 90.05
N SER A 550 1.61 0.01 89.36
CA SER A 550 1.23 -1.32 89.87
C SER A 550 0.66 -2.21 88.75
N SER A 551 0.74 -3.55 88.78
CA SER A 551 1.69 -4.48 89.44
C SER A 551 1.43 -5.94 88.97
N VAL A 552 2.38 -6.85 89.24
CA VAL A 552 2.27 -8.33 89.15
C VAL A 552 2.25 -8.94 87.72
N ALA A 553 2.74 -10.18 87.60
CA ALA A 553 2.93 -10.93 86.35
C ALA A 553 2.30 -12.36 86.41
N PRO A 554 2.97 -13.48 86.06
CA PRO A 554 2.71 -14.24 84.83
C PRO A 554 2.20 -15.69 85.07
N SER A 555 1.85 -16.44 84.01
CA SER A 555 2.52 -17.73 83.66
C SER A 555 1.95 -18.43 82.40
N GLU A 556 2.83 -19.19 81.73
CA GLU A 556 2.64 -20.49 81.03
C GLU A 556 1.63 -20.73 79.88
N ALA A 557 1.98 -21.77 79.11
CA ALA A 557 1.28 -22.41 77.99
C ALA A 557 1.07 -23.93 78.36
N PRO A 558 0.71 -24.92 77.50
CA PRO A 558 0.62 -24.94 76.04
C PRO A 558 -0.53 -25.82 75.41
N THR A 559 -0.36 -26.17 74.13
CA THR A 559 -0.89 -27.36 73.40
C THR A 559 -2.39 -27.48 73.04
N SER A 560 -2.66 -27.22 71.75
CA SER A 560 -3.39 -28.07 70.78
C SER A 560 -4.68 -28.83 71.18
N GLY A 561 -5.78 -28.49 70.48
CA GLY A 561 -6.99 -29.31 70.34
C GLY A 561 -7.98 -28.67 69.35
N ALA A 562 -8.72 -29.48 68.58
CA ALA A 562 -9.70 -29.04 67.58
C ALA A 562 -10.96 -29.92 67.66
N PRO A 563 -12.03 -29.67 66.88
CA PRO A 563 -12.63 -28.41 66.44
C PRO A 563 -14.06 -28.23 67.00
N GLY A 564 -14.75 -27.11 66.69
CA GLY A 564 -16.16 -26.87 67.04
C GLY A 564 -16.88 -26.00 66.01
N SER A 565 -18.21 -26.11 65.93
CA SER A 565 -19.05 -25.63 64.81
C SER A 565 -20.11 -24.59 65.19
N ASP A 566 -20.86 -24.15 64.18
CA ASP A 566 -22.23 -23.61 64.20
C ASP A 566 -22.50 -22.13 64.54
N SER A 567 -22.75 -21.35 63.48
CA SER A 567 -23.90 -20.43 63.32
C SER A 567 -23.91 -19.86 61.88
N ALA A 568 -25.02 -19.72 61.15
CA ALA A 568 -26.37 -20.31 61.25
C ALA A 568 -27.05 -20.21 59.86
N SER A 569 -28.09 -21.00 59.59
CA SER A 569 -28.92 -20.94 58.35
C SER A 569 -30.38 -20.59 58.69
N PRO A 570 -31.22 -20.19 57.70
CA PRO A 570 -32.06 -21.22 57.05
C PRO A 570 -32.33 -21.01 55.52
N ALA A 571 -32.28 -22.13 54.77
CA ALA A 571 -33.36 -22.82 54.02
C ALA A 571 -34.55 -22.03 53.38
N PRO A 572 -35.33 -22.59 52.40
CA PRO A 572 -35.42 -24.01 51.94
C PRO A 572 -35.32 -24.22 50.38
N GLU A 573 -34.86 -25.39 49.87
CA GLU A 573 -35.61 -26.57 49.29
C GLU A 573 -36.41 -26.31 47.97
N GLN A 574 -36.66 -27.24 47.02
CA GLN A 574 -36.32 -28.64 46.64
C GLN A 574 -36.75 -28.82 45.14
N ALA A 575 -36.49 -29.84 44.28
CA ALA A 575 -35.72 -31.10 44.15
C ALA A 575 -35.45 -31.30 42.60
N SER A 576 -35.08 -32.40 41.91
CA SER A 576 -34.95 -33.88 42.06
C SER A 576 -33.76 -34.37 41.16
N SER A 577 -33.24 -35.61 41.18
CA SER A 577 -33.69 -36.91 40.60
C SER A 577 -34.22 -36.87 39.15
N GLU A 578 -33.87 -37.77 38.20
CA GLU A 578 -33.23 -39.11 38.30
C GLU A 578 -32.50 -39.56 36.99
N ALA A 579 -31.90 -40.77 36.96
CA ALA A 579 -31.17 -41.41 35.82
C ALA A 579 -31.87 -42.76 35.42
N PRO A 580 -31.34 -43.71 34.59
CA PRO A 580 -30.06 -43.83 33.86
C PRO A 580 -30.21 -44.33 32.38
N ALA A 581 -29.23 -45.09 31.84
CA ALA A 581 -29.01 -45.36 30.40
C ALA A 581 -29.27 -46.80 29.88
N ALA A 582 -29.49 -46.94 28.57
CA ALA A 582 -29.22 -48.09 27.67
C ALA A 582 -29.30 -47.57 26.20
N VAL A 583 -28.35 -47.74 25.26
CA VAL A 583 -27.67 -48.91 24.67
C VAL A 583 -28.48 -49.69 23.60
N GLY A 584 -28.07 -49.49 22.33
CA GLY A 584 -28.06 -50.53 21.27
C GLY A 584 -29.22 -50.57 20.27
N GLY A 585 -28.90 -50.68 18.96
CA GLY A 585 -29.88 -51.08 17.93
C GLY A 585 -29.65 -50.54 16.51
N GLU A 586 -28.74 -51.14 15.74
CA GLU A 586 -28.73 -51.02 14.26
C GLU A 586 -29.82 -51.91 13.64
N ASN A 587 -30.62 -51.41 12.68
CA ASN A 587 -30.63 -52.01 11.33
C ASN A 587 -31.43 -51.21 10.28
N ASN A 588 -31.18 -51.61 9.02
CA ASN A 588 -31.70 -51.03 7.77
C ASN A 588 -33.23 -50.97 7.65
N GLY A 589 -33.69 -49.98 6.87
CA GLY A 589 -35.02 -49.89 6.26
C GLY A 589 -34.96 -49.04 4.99
#